data_AF-A0A6M6BI76-F1
#
_entry.id   AF-A0A6M6BI76-F1
#
_cell.length_a   1.000
_cell.length_b   1.000
_cell.length_c   1.000
_cell.angle_alpha   90.00
_cell.angle_beta   90.00
_cell.angle_gamma   90.00
#
_symmetry.space_group_name_H-M   'P 1'
#
loop_
_entity.id
_entity.type
_entity.pdbx_description
1 polymer ?
#
loop_
_entity_poly.entity_id
_entity_poly.type
_entity_poly.pdbx_seq_one_letter_code
_entity_poly.pdbx_strand_id
1 'polypeptide(L)' 'MAKKISEQRHLFGKRSNYTARITANLAAKGKAFTRQQVYNVVTGRYFNMDIAEAFFEELEAELKRRAHLEARANQPLPA' A
#
# COMPACT_ATOMS: atom_id res chain seq x y z
N MET A 1 -1.94 16.45 0.89
CA MET A 1 -1.70 15.08 0.40
C MET A 1 -1.21 14.12 1.49
N ALA A 2 -0.20 14.48 2.29
CA ALA A 2 0.29 13.68 3.42
C ALA A 2 -0.81 13.21 4.41
N LYS A 3 -1.80 14.06 4.72
CA LYS A 3 -2.95 13.70 5.57
C LYS A 3 -3.79 12.54 5.00
N LYS A 4 -4.10 12.56 3.69
CA LYS A 4 -4.84 11.50 3.00
C LYS A 4 -4.11 10.14 3.05
N ILE A 5 -2.79 10.15 2.91
CA ILE A 5 -1.97 8.93 2.96
C ILE A 5 -2.05 8.31 4.37
N SER A 6 -1.84 9.11 5.40
CA SER A 6 -1.91 8.63 6.80
C SER A 6 -3.29 8.09 7.14
N GLU A 7 -4.35 8.79 6.70
CA GLU A 7 -5.73 8.35 6.86
C GLU A 7 -6.01 7.03 6.15
N GLN A 8 -5.51 6.82 4.93
CA GLN A 8 -5.81 5.61 4.15
C GLN A 8 -4.94 4.40 4.50
N ARG A 9 -3.88 4.56 5.31
CA ARG A 9 -3.01 3.44 5.73
C ARG A 9 -3.79 2.25 6.29
N HIS A 10 -4.89 2.48 7.02
CA HIS A 10 -5.67 1.42 7.63
C HIS A 10 -6.29 0.45 6.61
N LEU A 11 -6.51 0.90 5.38
CA LEU A 11 -7.08 0.10 4.28
C LEU A 11 -6.16 -1.05 3.87
N PHE A 12 -4.84 -0.91 4.06
CA PHE A 12 -3.88 -1.98 3.89
C PHE A 12 -4.06 -3.13 4.89
N GLY A 13 -4.89 -3.01 5.92
CA GLY A 13 -5.11 -4.03 6.96
C GLY A 13 -3.90 -4.27 7.86
N LYS A 14 -4.14 -4.89 9.02
CA LYS A 14 -3.18 -4.96 10.13
C LYS A 14 -1.89 -5.75 9.84
N ARG A 15 -1.83 -6.58 8.79
CA ARG A 15 -0.72 -7.54 8.54
C ARG A 15 -0.08 -7.46 7.15
N SER A 16 -0.33 -6.42 6.37
CA SER A 16 0.11 -6.35 4.95
C SER A 16 1.58 -6.03 4.72
N ASN A 17 2.33 -5.62 5.75
CA ASN A 17 3.71 -5.13 5.61
C ASN A 17 3.89 -4.14 4.44
N TYR A 18 2.90 -3.26 4.25
CA TYR A 18 2.80 -2.38 3.08
C TYR A 18 4.03 -1.47 2.91
N THR A 19 4.70 -1.07 3.99
CA THR A 19 5.94 -0.26 3.94
C THR A 19 7.06 -0.98 3.18
N ALA A 20 7.20 -2.30 3.35
CA ALA A 20 8.19 -3.08 2.63
C ALA A 20 7.85 -3.17 1.13
N ARG A 21 6.56 -3.34 0.81
CA ARG A 21 6.08 -3.40 -0.58
C ARG A 21 6.29 -2.08 -1.32
N ILE A 22 5.96 -0.95 -0.68
CA ILE A 22 6.24 0.40 -1.21
C ILE A 22 7.74 0.57 -1.47
N THR A 23 8.59 0.15 -0.53
CA THR A 23 10.05 0.24 -0.70
C THR A 23 10.53 -0.60 -1.90
N ALA A 24 9.99 -1.81 -2.06
CA ALA A 24 10.32 -2.69 -3.19
C ALA A 24 9.85 -2.12 -4.54
N ASN A 25 8.64 -1.56 -4.60
CA ASN A 25 8.11 -0.89 -5.78
C ASN A 25 8.99 0.30 -6.20
N LEU A 26 9.37 1.15 -5.24
CA LEU A 26 10.28 2.27 -5.50
C LEU A 26 11.64 1.81 -6.02
N ALA A 27 12.21 0.76 -5.42
CA ALA A 27 13.47 0.18 -5.87
C ALA A 27 13.37 -0.38 -7.30
N ALA A 28 12.27 -1.06 -7.65
CA ALA A 28 12.02 -1.55 -9.00
C ALA A 28 11.92 -0.43 -10.04
N LYS A 29 11.51 0.77 -9.62
CA LYS A 29 11.48 1.99 -10.45
C LYS A 29 12.81 2.76 -10.46
N GLY A 30 13.88 2.20 -9.89
CA GLY A 30 15.19 2.86 -9.80
C GLY A 30 15.25 3.99 -8.76
N LYS A 31 14.23 4.13 -7.90
CA LYS A 31 14.16 5.16 -6.87
C LYS A 31 14.58 4.58 -5.52
N ALA A 32 15.70 5.05 -4.97
CA ALA A 32 16.22 4.60 -3.68
C ALA A 32 15.70 5.47 -2.53
N PHE A 33 14.92 4.87 -1.63
CA PHE A 33 14.50 5.50 -0.38
C PHE A 33 14.78 4.58 0.80
N THR A 34 15.18 5.15 1.92
CA THR A 34 15.30 4.41 3.18
C THR A 34 13.91 4.06 3.72
N ARG A 35 13.82 2.97 4.50
CA ARG A 35 12.59 2.60 5.19
C ARG A 35 12.04 3.73 6.06
N GLN A 36 12.92 4.48 6.73
CA GLN A 36 12.52 5.63 7.55
C GLN A 36 11.89 6.73 6.71
N GLN A 37 12.42 6.99 5.51
CA GLN A 37 11.84 7.99 4.62
C GLN A 37 10.44 7.60 4.15
N VAL A 38 10.25 6.34 3.74
CA VAL A 38 8.93 5.81 3.39
C VAL A 38 7.98 5.92 4.58
N TYR A 39 8.43 5.50 5.78
CA TYR A 39 7.64 5.57 7.01
C TYR A 39 7.17 6.99 7.34
N ASN A 40 8.05 7.98 7.24
CA ASN A 40 7.71 9.37 7.53
C ASN A 40 6.63 9.91 6.57
N VAL A 41 6.64 9.51 5.30
CA VAL A 41 5.60 9.93 4.34
C VAL A 41 4.27 9.23 4.64
N VAL A 42 4.28 7.92 4.88
CA VAL A 42 3.04 7.16 5.15
C VAL A 42 2.41 7.44 6.52
N THR A 43 3.17 8.08 7.42
CA THR A 43 2.66 8.61 8.70
C THR A 43 2.26 10.08 8.60
N GLY A 44 2.53 10.74 7.48
CA GLY A 44 2.17 12.13 7.23
C GLY A 44 3.12 13.17 7.83
N ARG A 45 4.34 12.78 8.26
CA ARG A 45 5.36 13.71 8.78
C ARG A 45 5.87 14.68 7.72
N TYR A 46 5.97 14.25 6.47
CA TYR A 46 6.27 15.12 5.33
C TYR A 46 5.76 14.51 4.02
N PHE A 47 5.82 15.27 2.93
CA PHE A 47 5.35 14.83 1.62
C PHE A 47 6.52 14.50 0.67
N ASN A 48 6.38 13.41 -0.07
CA ASN A 48 7.22 13.07 -1.22
C ASN A 48 6.31 12.43 -2.28
N MET A 49 6.40 12.91 -3.52
CA MET A 49 5.50 12.49 -4.60
C MET A 49 5.70 11.02 -4.97
N ASP A 50 6.96 10.58 -5.10
CA ASP A 50 7.27 9.21 -5.52
C ASP A 50 6.77 8.18 -4.52
N ILE A 51 6.98 8.43 -3.22
CA ILE A 51 6.50 7.57 -2.14
C ILE A 51 4.97 7.59 -2.08
N ALA A 52 4.33 8.75 -2.32
CA ALA A 52 2.89 8.86 -2.35
C ALA A 52 2.27 8.06 -3.51
N GLU A 53 2.85 8.16 -4.70
CA GLU A 53 2.45 7.38 -5.87
C GLU A 53 2.57 5.88 -5.61
N ALA A 54 3.74 5.43 -5.15
CA ALA A 54 3.95 4.03 -4.79
C ALA A 54 3.01 3.55 -3.67
N PHE A 55 2.63 4.41 -2.73
CA PHE A 55 1.62 4.09 -1.72
C PHE A 55 0.25 3.81 -2.35
N PHE A 56 -0.22 4.64 -3.28
CA PHE A 56 -1.54 4.48 -3.89
C PHE A 56 -1.59 3.26 -4.83
N GLU A 57 -0.53 2.99 -5.59
CA GLU A 57 -0.43 1.78 -6.42
C GLU A 57 -0.54 0.50 -5.57
N GLU A 58 0.22 0.44 -4.47
CA GLU A 58 0.18 -0.70 -3.55
C GLU A 58 -1.17 -0.83 -2.86
N LEU A 59 -1.84 0.29 -2.58
CA LEU A 59 -3.17 0.30 -1.97
C LEU A 59 -4.21 -0.26 -2.94
N GLU A 60 -4.17 0.17 -4.20
CA GLU A 60 -5.06 -0.33 -5.24
C GLU A 60 -4.86 -1.84 -5.46
N ALA A 61 -3.61 -2.30 -5.51
CA ALA A 61 -3.28 -3.72 -5.63
C ALA A 61 -3.82 -4.54 -4.44
N GLU A 62 -3.69 -4.02 -3.21
CA GLU A 62 -4.23 -4.68 -2.02
C GLU A 62 -5.76 -4.75 -2.03
N LEU A 63 -6.44 -3.69 -2.44
CA LEU A 63 -7.91 -3.67 -2.54
C LEU A 63 -8.41 -4.68 -3.58
N LYS A 64 -7.76 -4.74 -4.76
CA LYS A 64 -8.07 -5.75 -5.79
C LYS A 64 -7.84 -7.17 -5.27
N ARG A 65 -6.73 -7.41 -4.56
CA ARG A 65 -6.42 -8.72 -3.97
C ARG A 65 -7.51 -9.17 -2.97
N ARG A 66 -8.01 -8.25 -2.15
CA ARG A 66 -9.08 -8.56 -1.19
C ARG A 66 -10.41 -8.82 -1.86
N ALA A 67 -10.82 -7.97 -2.79
CA ALA A 67 -12.04 -8.17 -3.56
C ALA A 67 -12.04 -9.54 -4.26
N HIS A 68 -10.89 -9.93 -4.84
CA HIS A 68 -10.74 -11.25 -5.45
C HIS A 68 -10.84 -12.41 -4.43
N LEU A 69 -10.23 -12.27 -3.25
CA LEU A 69 -10.34 -13.27 -2.19
C LEU A 69 -11.76 -13.39 -1.63
N GLU A 70 -12.46 -12.26 -1.45
CA GLU A 70 -13.86 -12.21 -1.03
C GLU A 70 -14.77 -12.87 -2.07
N ALA A 71 -14.56 -12.59 -3.36
CA ALA A 71 -15.29 -13.25 -4.44
C ALA A 71 -15.09 -14.77 -4.43
N ARG A 72 -13.86 -15.25 -4.21
CA ARG A 72 -13.56 -16.68 -4.08
C ARG A 72 -14.17 -17.32 -2.83
N ALA A 73 -14.17 -16.61 -1.71
CA ALA A 73 -14.75 -17.12 -0.46
C ALA A 73 -16.28 -17.21 -0.53
N ASN A 74 -16.91 -16.32 -1.31
CA ASN A 74 -18.36 -16.27 -1.51
C ASN A 74 -18.84 -17.09 -2.71
N GLN A 75 -17.95 -17.82 -3.41
CA GLN A 75 -18.39 -18.77 -4.42
C GLN A 75 -19.10 -19.94 -3.74
N PRO A 76 -20.36 -20.25 -4.11
CA PRO A 76 -21.02 -21.44 -3.61
C PRO A 76 -20.20 -22.67 -4.04
N LEU A 77 -20.01 -23.61 -3.11
CA LEU A 77 -19.37 -24.88 -3.41
C LEU A 77 -20.14 -25.55 -4.57
N PRO A 78 -19.44 -26.11 -5.56
CA PRO A 78 -20.12 -26.87 -6.61
C PRO A 78 -20.91 -28.01 -5.97
N ALA A 79 -22.18 -28.15 -6.40
CA ALA A 79 -23.12 -29.17 -5.95
C ALA A 79 -22.67 -30.59 -6.30
#